data_AF-A0A931IP67-F1
#
_entry.id   AF-A0A931IP67-F1
#
_cell.length_a   1.000
_cell.length_b   1.000
_cell.length_c   1.000
_cell.angle_alpha   90.00
_cell.angle_beta   90.00
_cell.angle_gamma   90.00
#
_symmetry.space_group_name_H-M   'P 1'
#
loop_
_entity.id
_entity.type
_entity.pdbx_description
1 polymer ?
#
loop_
_entity_poly.entity_id
_entity_poly.type
_entity_poly.pdbx_seq_one_letter_code
_entity_poly.pdbx_strand_id
1 'polypeptide(L)'
;MNQMPNEQFHQYTPYVSGNEMSPQPPSAKYVEGIMELYGSSLFFKRWGATIVDSVFLGGLSATLFLLNESYLIIGIVVLAVVFLSYYFLLESLTGYTVGKYLFRIRAVNEEGYAPGMGKGFLRALLRIVDTNPLLFGSLPAGICVLATKKKQRLGDMATNTFVASTKDLQSKSSRFSGLWLSVVIIALFTSIVLIVVAIVSIATGKGGIFGSDEPEVFQSFNSEFQVTANESWSKMDDLHDEADITIGNIFSEKYLIVFNESKLDFDPYFTLEDYTQLVDDSFRGAYADAQVTDYKAVTIGGSPGYQLEFEDVADGTEITYIVTSVETGDHFHQIIAWSLSSKIDLRREELLEVVSTFQPVQ
;
A
#
# COMPACT_ATOMS: atom_id res chain seq x y z
N MET A 1 61.69 39.63 -29.99
CA MET A 1 61.69 40.22 -28.62
C MET A 1 60.28 40.74 -28.37
N ASN A 2 59.50 40.31 -27.39
CA ASN A 2 59.74 39.42 -26.25
C ASN A 2 58.48 38.61 -25.95
N GLN A 3 58.71 37.37 -25.52
CA GLN A 3 57.73 36.37 -25.11
C GLN A 3 57.13 36.71 -23.73
N MET A 4 55.90 36.25 -23.51
CA MET A 4 55.24 36.22 -22.20
C MET A 4 55.95 35.25 -21.24
N PRO A 5 56.07 35.55 -19.93
CA PRO A 5 56.42 34.55 -18.94
C PRO A 5 55.18 33.82 -18.42
N ASN A 6 55.41 32.54 -18.18
CA ASN A 6 54.50 31.47 -17.85
C ASN A 6 54.84 31.02 -16.42
N GLU A 7 53.97 31.20 -15.42
CA GLU A 7 54.14 30.63 -14.07
C GLU A 7 52.76 30.17 -13.56
N GLN A 8 52.40 28.91 -13.81
CA GLN A 8 52.65 27.73 -12.98
C GLN A 8 51.66 27.57 -11.82
N PHE A 9 50.68 26.70 -12.08
CA PHE A 9 49.78 26.07 -11.11
C PHE A 9 50.61 25.36 -10.02
N HIS A 10 50.55 25.84 -8.79
CA HIS A 10 51.03 25.09 -7.65
C HIS A 10 50.14 23.87 -7.40
N GLN A 11 50.67 22.69 -7.79
CA GLN A 11 50.20 21.39 -7.34
C GLN A 11 50.35 21.28 -5.82
N TYR A 12 49.25 21.20 -5.10
CA TYR A 12 49.25 20.68 -3.73
C TYR A 12 49.39 19.16 -3.80
N THR A 13 50.62 18.66 -3.70
CA THR A 13 50.89 17.27 -3.32
C THR A 13 51.68 17.28 -2.03
N PRO A 14 51.18 16.69 -0.93
CA PRO A 14 52.05 16.34 0.18
C PRO A 14 52.51 14.90 -0.02
N TYR A 15 53.75 14.74 -0.49
CA TYR A 15 54.56 13.57 -0.18
C TYR A 15 54.89 13.64 1.31
N VAL A 16 54.32 12.75 2.12
CA VAL A 16 54.65 12.61 3.55
C VAL A 16 55.81 11.61 3.66
N SER A 17 56.99 12.14 3.96
CA SER A 17 58.16 11.38 4.39
C SER A 17 57.97 10.86 5.82
N GLY A 18 58.49 9.66 6.07
CA GLY A 18 58.37 8.86 7.29
C GLY A 18 58.36 9.60 8.62
N ASN A 19 57.27 9.42 9.35
CA ASN A 19 57.25 8.99 10.74
C ASN A 19 55.82 8.47 11.03
N GLU A 20 55.71 7.23 11.51
CA GLU A 20 54.45 6.60 11.89
C GLU A 20 53.81 7.36 13.05
N MET A 21 53.01 8.37 12.72
CA MET A 21 52.04 8.95 13.65
C MET A 21 50.73 8.21 13.43
N SER A 22 50.30 7.45 14.43
CA SER A 22 48.99 6.81 14.48
C SER A 22 47.91 7.82 14.03
N PRO A 23 46.98 7.45 13.13
CA PRO A 23 46.00 8.40 12.62
C PRO A 23 45.21 8.97 13.80
N GLN A 24 45.39 10.26 14.06
CA GLN A 24 44.60 11.01 15.03
C GLN A 24 43.12 10.85 14.64
N PRO A 25 42.21 10.56 15.60
CA PRO A 25 40.80 10.44 15.28
C PRO A 25 40.34 11.76 14.63
N PRO A 26 39.56 11.70 13.55
CA PRO A 26 39.04 12.91 12.93
C PRO A 26 38.23 13.66 13.99
N SER A 27 38.70 14.85 14.40
CA SER A 27 37.91 15.72 15.27
C SER A 27 36.55 15.99 14.61
N ALA A 28 35.46 16.13 15.37
CA ALA A 28 34.12 16.42 14.83
C ALA A 28 34.09 17.56 13.79
N LYS A 29 35.04 18.50 13.88
CA LYS A 29 35.24 19.60 12.92
C LYS A 29 35.67 19.15 11.51
N TYR A 30 36.24 17.95 11.35
CA TYR A 30 36.72 17.44 10.08
C TYR A 30 35.57 17.12 9.12
N VAL A 31 34.58 16.34 9.56
CA VAL A 31 33.43 15.96 8.72
C VAL A 31 32.58 17.18 8.41
N GLU A 32 32.40 18.11 9.35
CA GLU A 32 31.69 19.35 9.07
C GLU A 32 32.41 20.22 8.04
N GLY A 33 33.74 20.36 8.15
CA GLY A 33 34.55 21.13 7.21
C GLY A 33 34.50 20.58 5.78
N ILE A 34 34.54 19.26 5.58
CA ILE A 34 34.40 18.69 4.22
C ILE A 34 33.01 18.91 3.63
N MET A 35 31.96 18.97 4.47
CA MET A 35 30.58 19.13 4.01
C MET A 35 30.33 20.55 3.47
N GLU A 36 30.96 21.57 4.05
CA GLU A 36 30.88 22.95 3.58
C GLU A 36 31.57 23.16 2.22
N LEU A 37 32.54 22.31 1.87
CA LEU A 37 33.23 22.34 0.59
C LEU A 37 32.43 21.70 -0.54
N TYR A 38 31.38 20.93 -0.23
CA TYR A 38 30.57 20.27 -1.25
C TYR A 38 29.59 21.24 -1.93
N GLY A 39 29.70 21.33 -3.25
CA GLY A 39 28.72 22.00 -4.10
C GLY A 39 27.43 21.19 -4.33
N SER A 40 26.64 21.62 -5.31
CA SER A 40 25.40 20.95 -5.72
C SER A 40 25.59 19.52 -6.25
N SER A 41 26.81 19.11 -6.58
CA SER A 41 27.12 17.74 -7.03
C SER A 41 26.77 16.68 -5.99
N LEU A 42 26.87 17.00 -4.69
CA LEU A 42 26.46 16.08 -3.63
C LEU A 42 24.93 15.87 -3.63
N PHE A 43 24.15 16.92 -3.90
CA PHE A 43 22.71 16.82 -4.04
C PHE A 43 22.34 15.81 -5.14
N PHE A 44 22.94 15.91 -6.33
CA PHE A 44 22.67 14.98 -7.43
C PHE A 44 23.07 13.54 -7.11
N LYS A 45 24.20 13.32 -6.41
CA LYS A 45 24.58 11.98 -5.95
C LYS A 45 23.56 11.40 -4.96
N ARG A 46 23.07 12.22 -4.03
CA ARG A 46 22.04 11.82 -3.06
C ARG A 46 20.70 11.54 -3.76
N TRP A 47 20.36 12.32 -4.78
CA TRP A 47 19.14 12.16 -5.58
C TRP A 47 19.19 10.88 -6.42
N GLY A 48 20.27 10.67 -7.16
CA GLY A 48 20.48 9.45 -7.94
C GLY A 48 20.53 8.19 -7.07
N ALA A 49 21.14 8.27 -5.88
CA ALA A 49 21.10 7.18 -4.91
C ALA A 49 19.67 6.84 -4.48
N THR A 50 18.85 7.86 -4.20
CA THR A 50 17.43 7.66 -3.88
C THR A 50 16.68 6.99 -5.04
N ILE A 51 16.92 7.38 -6.30
CA ILE A 51 16.28 6.75 -7.47
C ILE A 51 16.63 5.27 -7.55
N VAL A 52 17.90 4.91 -7.40
CA VAL A 52 18.32 3.50 -7.42
C VAL A 52 17.64 2.71 -6.31
N ASP A 53 17.62 3.24 -5.09
CA ASP A 53 16.94 2.60 -3.96
C ASP A 53 15.43 2.46 -4.25
N SER A 54 14.79 3.46 -4.85
CA SER A 54 13.37 3.41 -5.23
C SER A 54 13.08 2.40 -6.33
N VAL A 55 13.95 2.25 -7.34
CA VAL A 55 13.78 1.23 -8.39
C VAL A 55 13.95 -0.17 -7.80
N PHE A 56 14.97 -0.36 -6.96
CA PHE A 56 15.22 -1.64 -6.29
C PHE A 56 14.02 -2.07 -5.43
N LEU A 57 13.50 -1.16 -4.59
CA LEU A 57 12.37 -1.44 -3.73
C LEU A 57 11.03 -1.45 -4.50
N GLY A 58 10.90 -0.68 -5.57
CA GLY A 58 9.71 -0.66 -6.44
C GLY A 58 9.51 -1.97 -7.19
N GLY A 59 10.60 -2.64 -7.60
CA GLY A 59 10.53 -4.00 -8.14
C GLY A 59 9.96 -5.02 -7.14
N LEU A 60 10.27 -4.84 -5.85
CA LEU A 60 9.65 -5.63 -4.79
C LEU A 60 8.18 -5.25 -4.58
N SER A 61 7.82 -3.96 -4.68
CA SER A 61 6.42 -3.54 -4.60
C SER A 61 5.56 -4.07 -5.74
N ALA A 62 6.13 -4.27 -6.94
CA ALA A 62 5.40 -4.82 -8.07
C ALA A 62 4.85 -6.24 -7.82
N THR A 63 5.41 -6.98 -6.85
CA THR A 63 4.87 -8.29 -6.49
C THR A 63 3.48 -8.20 -5.83
N LEU A 64 3.05 -7.03 -5.35
CA LEU A 64 1.67 -6.85 -4.85
C LEU A 64 0.62 -7.07 -5.93
N PHE A 65 0.92 -6.76 -7.19
CA PHE A 65 -0.01 -7.00 -8.30
C PHE A 65 -0.25 -8.49 -8.59
N LEU A 66 0.57 -9.37 -8.00
CA LEU A 66 0.41 -10.82 -8.09
C LEU A 66 -0.41 -11.38 -6.92
N LEU A 67 -0.76 -10.57 -5.93
CA LEU A 67 -1.56 -11.00 -4.77
C LEU A 67 -3.05 -10.86 -5.07
N ASN A 68 -3.84 -11.83 -4.57
CA ASN A 68 -5.30 -11.68 -4.52
C ASN A 68 -5.68 -10.45 -3.69
N GLU A 69 -6.80 -9.82 -4.05
CA GLU A 69 -7.28 -8.60 -3.38
C GLU A 69 -7.46 -8.80 -1.87
N SER A 70 -7.90 -9.99 -1.45
CA SER A 70 -8.08 -10.39 -0.05
C SER A 70 -6.79 -10.27 0.79
N TYR A 71 -5.60 -10.32 0.17
CA TYR A 71 -4.30 -10.26 0.85
C TYR A 71 -3.55 -8.95 0.63
N LEU A 72 -4.15 -7.99 -0.07
CA LEU A 72 -3.48 -6.75 -0.50
C LEU A 72 -3.06 -5.90 0.71
N ILE A 73 -3.92 -5.73 1.72
CA ILE A 73 -3.61 -4.98 2.95
C ILE A 73 -2.39 -5.58 3.67
N ILE A 74 -2.38 -6.90 3.84
CA ILE A 74 -1.30 -7.59 4.53
C ILE A 74 0.00 -7.43 3.74
N GLY A 75 -0.05 -7.60 2.41
CA GLY A 75 1.09 -7.35 1.52
C GLY A 75 1.65 -5.93 1.65
N ILE A 76 0.78 -4.91 1.74
CA ILE A 76 1.20 -3.50 1.95
C ILE A 76 1.95 -3.35 3.28
N VAL A 77 1.40 -3.89 4.38
CA VAL A 77 2.02 -3.79 5.71
C VAL A 77 3.39 -4.47 5.73
N VAL A 78 3.49 -5.66 5.14
CA VAL A 78 4.74 -6.41 5.00
C VAL A 78 5.78 -5.59 4.24
N LEU A 79 5.40 -5.01 3.10
CA LEU A 79 6.31 -4.17 2.33
C LEU A 79 6.74 -2.92 3.10
N ALA A 80 5.84 -2.24 3.79
CA ALA A 80 6.19 -1.09 4.61
C ALA A 80 7.28 -1.44 5.65
N VAL A 81 7.14 -2.61 6.29
CA VAL A 81 8.11 -3.16 7.24
C VAL A 81 9.44 -3.51 6.58
N VAL A 82 9.42 -4.11 5.38
CA VAL A 82 10.65 -4.40 4.60
C VAL A 82 11.36 -3.12 4.19
N PHE A 83 10.63 -2.09 3.75
CA PHE A 83 11.20 -0.78 3.39
C PHE A 83 11.87 -0.11 4.61
N LEU A 84 11.19 -0.08 5.76
CA LEU A 84 11.71 0.53 6.98
C LEU A 84 12.98 -0.21 7.44
N SER A 85 12.95 -1.55 7.46
CA SER A 85 14.08 -2.38 7.88
C SER A 85 15.26 -2.31 6.93
N TYR A 86 15.03 -2.23 5.61
CA TYR A 86 16.09 -2.01 4.61
C TYR A 86 16.90 -0.76 4.91
N TYR A 87 16.23 0.38 5.10
CA TYR A 87 16.92 1.63 5.39
C TYR A 87 17.52 1.66 6.79
N PHE A 88 16.79 1.17 7.79
CA PHE A 88 17.26 1.14 9.17
C PHE A 88 18.53 0.30 9.31
N LEU A 89 18.52 -0.96 8.86
CA LEU A 89 19.61 -1.90 9.08
C LEU A 89 20.86 -1.55 8.27
N LEU A 90 20.69 -1.16 7.01
CA LEU A 90 21.85 -0.79 6.17
C LEU A 90 22.47 0.53 6.65
N GLU A 91 21.68 1.56 6.93
CA GLU A 91 22.24 2.84 7.37
C GLU A 91 22.82 2.78 8.78
N SER A 92 22.17 2.09 9.71
CA SER A 92 22.65 1.99 11.10
C SER A 92 23.99 1.27 11.20
N LEU A 93 24.12 0.14 10.50
CA LEU A 93 25.28 -0.75 10.63
C LEU A 93 26.42 -0.36 9.71
N THR A 94 26.12 0.14 8.50
CA THR A 94 27.14 0.38 7.47
C THR A 94 27.26 1.84 7.04
N GLY A 95 26.17 2.61 7.17
CA GLY A 95 26.05 3.95 6.60
C GLY A 95 25.74 3.94 5.09
N TYR A 96 25.57 2.78 4.48
CA TYR A 96 25.22 2.63 3.06
C TYR A 96 23.75 2.25 2.88
N THR A 97 23.29 2.42 1.65
CA THR A 97 22.16 1.75 1.01
C THR A 97 22.70 1.25 -0.34
N VAL A 98 21.95 0.44 -1.09
CA VAL A 98 22.36 0.01 -2.44
C VAL A 98 22.66 1.23 -3.31
N GLY A 99 21.76 2.20 -3.35
CA GLY A 99 21.95 3.45 -4.09
C GLY A 99 23.17 4.24 -3.62
N LYS A 100 23.33 4.46 -2.31
CA LYS A 100 24.47 5.20 -1.77
C LYS A 100 25.81 4.51 -2.08
N TYR A 101 25.83 3.18 -2.05
CA TYR A 101 27.00 2.39 -2.42
C TYR A 101 27.39 2.62 -3.89
N LEU A 102 26.44 2.57 -4.82
CA LEU A 102 26.70 2.83 -6.25
C LEU A 102 27.19 4.27 -6.50
N PHE A 103 26.61 5.26 -5.82
CA PHE A 103 27.00 6.66 -5.92
C PHE A 103 28.24 7.04 -5.09
N ARG A 104 28.86 6.06 -4.42
CA ARG A 104 30.08 6.22 -3.60
C ARG A 104 29.92 7.30 -2.52
N ILE A 105 28.73 7.41 -1.94
CA ILE A 105 28.42 8.27 -0.80
C ILE A 105 28.06 7.41 0.41
N ARG A 106 28.26 7.95 1.62
CA ARG A 106 28.02 7.23 2.88
C ARG A 106 27.45 8.15 3.93
N ALA A 107 26.44 7.68 4.65
CA ALA A 107 25.96 8.30 5.87
C ALA A 107 26.95 8.02 7.02
N VAL A 108 27.36 9.07 7.73
CA VAL A 108 28.34 8.99 8.82
C VAL A 108 27.95 9.90 9.98
N ASN A 109 28.47 9.59 11.17
CA ASN A 109 28.44 10.49 12.32
C ASN A 109 29.53 11.58 12.21
N GLU A 110 29.63 12.44 13.21
CA GLU A 110 30.64 13.52 13.32
C GLU A 110 32.10 12.99 13.24
N GLU A 111 32.32 11.75 13.64
CA GLU A 111 33.62 11.07 13.65
C GLU A 111 33.92 10.35 12.31
N GLY A 112 33.01 10.39 11.34
CA GLY A 112 33.18 9.73 10.04
C GLY A 112 32.90 8.22 10.04
N TYR A 113 32.40 7.67 11.14
CA TYR A 113 31.97 6.27 11.28
C TYR A 113 30.48 6.10 10.94
N ALA A 114 30.01 4.85 10.86
CA ALA A 114 28.59 4.57 10.66
C ALA A 114 27.75 5.21 11.80
N PRO A 115 26.54 5.71 11.50
CA PRO A 115 25.68 6.40 12.49
C PRO A 115 25.36 5.59 13.76
N GLY A 116 25.35 4.26 13.68
CA GLY A 116 24.90 3.39 14.77
C GLY A 116 23.37 3.25 14.84
N MET A 117 22.89 2.31 15.66
CA MET A 117 21.46 1.92 15.69
C MET A 117 20.53 3.07 16.12
N GLY A 118 20.87 3.83 17.17
CA GLY A 118 19.99 4.92 17.64
C GLY A 118 19.79 6.02 16.59
N LYS A 119 20.89 6.54 16.04
CA LYS A 119 20.84 7.57 14.99
C LYS A 119 20.23 7.03 13.70
N GLY A 120 20.54 5.79 13.31
CA GLY A 120 19.98 5.16 12.12
C GLY A 120 18.47 4.90 12.22
N PHE A 121 17.96 4.54 13.41
CA PHE A 121 16.52 4.37 13.66
C PHE A 121 15.75 5.67 13.47
N LEU A 122 16.21 6.76 14.09
CA LEU A 122 15.55 8.07 13.97
C LEU A 122 15.58 8.58 12.53
N ARG A 123 16.68 8.34 11.80
CA ARG A 123 16.78 8.62 10.36
C ARG A 123 15.80 7.81 9.51
N ALA A 124 15.55 6.55 9.88
CA ALA A 124 14.58 5.70 9.17
C ALA A 124 13.14 6.15 9.44
N LEU A 125 12.82 6.54 10.67
CA LEU A 125 11.49 7.06 11.03
C LEU A 125 11.19 8.40 10.35
N LEU A 126 12.13 9.36 10.43
CA LEU A 126 11.96 10.68 9.80
C LEU A 126 11.92 10.61 8.27
N ARG A 127 12.32 9.49 7.66
CA ARG A 127 12.20 9.27 6.22
C ARG A 127 10.75 9.25 5.74
N ILE A 128 9.81 8.82 6.59
CA ILE A 128 8.37 8.82 6.26
C ILE A 128 7.92 10.26 5.92
N VAL A 129 8.48 11.25 6.61
CA VAL A 129 8.18 12.68 6.42
C VAL A 129 9.08 13.30 5.34
N ASP A 130 10.39 12.99 5.35
CA ASP A 130 11.39 13.63 4.47
C ASP A 130 11.38 13.10 3.02
N THR A 131 11.03 11.83 2.83
CA THR A 131 11.17 11.08 1.57
C THR A 131 9.87 10.31 1.34
N ASN A 132 8.74 11.02 1.32
CA ASN A 132 7.43 10.42 1.06
C ASN A 132 7.33 10.02 -0.43
N PRO A 133 7.16 8.72 -0.76
CA PRO A 133 6.99 8.26 -2.14
C PRO A 133 5.82 8.93 -2.89
N LEU A 134 4.76 9.32 -2.18
CA LEU A 134 3.58 9.97 -2.75
C LEU A 134 3.78 11.45 -3.13
N LEU A 135 4.82 12.12 -2.61
CA LEU A 135 5.07 13.56 -2.79
C LEU A 135 6.34 13.85 -3.62
N PHE A 136 6.54 13.14 -4.73
CA PHE A 136 7.75 13.25 -5.56
C PHE A 136 9.07 13.01 -4.79
N GLY A 137 9.02 12.31 -3.64
CA GLY A 137 10.08 11.60 -2.92
C GLY A 137 11.36 12.34 -2.52
N SER A 138 11.63 13.53 -3.05
CA SER A 138 12.97 14.10 -3.06
C SER A 138 12.99 15.63 -3.08
N LEU A 139 11.84 16.29 -3.28
CA LEU A 139 11.76 17.75 -3.28
C LEU A 139 12.01 18.35 -1.89
N PRO A 140 11.33 17.94 -0.80
CA PRO A 140 11.59 18.51 0.53
C PRO A 140 13.02 18.23 0.99
N ALA A 141 13.46 16.97 0.87
CA ALA A 141 14.83 16.56 1.16
C ALA A 141 15.87 17.30 0.30
N GLY A 142 15.54 17.61 -0.96
CA GLY A 142 16.39 18.35 -1.87
C GLY A 142 16.52 19.82 -1.50
N ILE A 143 15.42 20.45 -1.15
CA ILE A 143 15.38 21.83 -0.64
C ILE A 143 16.24 21.94 0.62
N CYS A 144 16.09 21.04 1.60
CA CYS A 144 16.93 21.04 2.80
C CYS A 144 18.42 20.93 2.46
N VAL A 145 18.79 19.99 1.59
CA VAL A 145 20.20 19.80 1.21
C VAL A 145 20.77 21.01 0.48
N LEU A 146 19.99 21.67 -0.38
CA LEU A 146 20.44 22.85 -1.10
C LEU A 146 20.50 24.10 -0.20
N ALA A 147 19.53 24.27 0.71
CA ALA A 147 19.37 25.42 1.59
C ALA A 147 20.30 25.40 2.81
N THR A 148 20.69 24.22 3.30
CA THR A 148 21.55 24.10 4.49
C THR A 148 23.03 24.10 4.10
N LYS A 149 23.85 24.87 4.83
CA LYS A 149 25.32 24.95 4.62
C LYS A 149 26.00 23.58 4.70
N LYS A 150 25.59 22.76 5.68
CA LYS A 150 26.07 21.39 5.93
C LYS A 150 25.47 20.34 4.99
N LYS A 151 24.62 20.74 4.02
CA LYS A 151 23.98 19.85 3.03
C LYS A 151 23.19 18.69 3.66
N GLN A 152 22.51 18.95 4.77
CA GLN A 152 21.78 17.96 5.59
C GLN A 152 20.27 17.94 5.26
N ARG A 153 19.63 16.77 5.36
CA ARG A 153 18.16 16.60 5.42
C ARG A 153 17.66 16.76 6.85
N LEU A 154 16.33 16.82 7.07
CA LEU A 154 15.77 16.94 8.43
C LEU A 154 16.21 15.77 9.31
N GLY A 155 16.16 14.54 8.80
CA GLY A 155 16.66 13.36 9.52
C GLY A 155 18.16 13.38 9.82
N ASP A 156 18.96 14.01 8.95
CA ASP A 156 20.40 14.17 9.18
C ASP A 156 20.67 15.20 10.28
N MET A 157 19.92 16.31 10.28
CA MET A 157 19.98 17.37 11.30
C MET A 157 19.54 16.86 12.67
N ALA A 158 18.43 16.12 12.74
CA ALA A 158 17.89 15.59 13.99
C ALA A 158 18.85 14.61 14.69
N THR A 159 19.81 14.03 13.95
CA THR A 159 20.75 13.02 14.48
C THR A 159 22.20 13.47 14.48
N ASN A 160 22.49 14.71 14.06
CA ASN A 160 23.84 15.20 13.79
C ASN A 160 24.66 14.18 13.00
N THR A 161 24.14 13.83 11.82
CA THR A 161 24.81 12.94 10.87
C THR A 161 24.98 13.61 9.52
N PHE A 162 25.90 13.10 8.71
CA PHE A 162 26.30 13.69 7.44
C PHE A 162 26.28 12.62 6.36
N VAL A 163 26.11 13.04 5.09
CA VAL A 163 26.28 12.14 3.94
C VAL A 163 27.42 12.68 3.10
N ALA A 164 28.57 12.01 3.18
CA ALA A 164 29.80 12.45 2.54
C ALA A 164 30.25 11.47 1.43
N SER A 165 31.13 11.94 0.55
CA SER A 165 31.74 11.06 -0.45
C SER A 165 32.77 10.15 0.21
N THR A 166 32.73 8.87 -0.15
CA THR A 166 33.57 7.82 0.46
C THR A 166 35.07 8.02 0.25
N LYS A 167 35.46 8.82 -0.75
CA LYS A 167 36.86 9.18 -1.01
C LYS A 167 37.42 10.16 0.02
N ASP A 168 36.54 10.92 0.65
CA ASP A 168 36.89 12.01 1.56
C ASP A 168 36.79 11.55 3.03
N LEU A 169 36.39 10.29 3.25
CA LEU A 169 36.30 9.67 4.58
C LEU A 169 37.56 8.86 4.87
N GLN A 170 38.22 9.17 6.00
CA GLN A 170 39.45 8.48 6.43
C GLN A 170 39.19 7.13 7.11
N SER A 171 37.94 6.79 7.44
CA SER A 171 37.63 5.58 8.21
C SER A 171 37.85 4.30 7.38
N LYS A 172 38.75 3.41 7.84
CA LYS A 172 38.92 2.05 7.32
C LYS A 172 37.95 1.08 8.00
N SER A 173 36.64 1.29 7.87
CA SER A 173 35.67 0.28 8.34
C SER A 173 35.65 -0.91 7.37
N SER A 174 35.70 -2.14 7.86
CA SER A 174 35.49 -3.38 7.09
C SER A 174 34.18 -3.26 6.30
N ARG A 175 34.32 -2.92 5.01
CA ARG A 175 33.19 -2.59 4.12
C ARG A 175 32.28 -3.80 3.87
N PHE A 176 32.79 -5.00 4.08
CA PHE A 176 32.16 -6.24 3.66
C PHE A 176 31.41 -6.93 4.82
N SER A 177 31.99 -7.00 6.02
CA SER A 177 31.38 -7.75 7.13
C SER A 177 30.06 -7.14 7.62
N GLY A 178 29.98 -5.80 7.72
CA GLY A 178 28.75 -5.12 8.13
C GLY A 178 27.63 -5.20 7.09
N LEU A 179 27.98 -5.13 5.80
CA LEU A 179 27.01 -5.21 4.70
C LEU A 179 26.38 -6.60 4.63
N TRP A 180 27.18 -7.65 4.69
CA TRP A 180 26.68 -9.03 4.70
C TRP A 180 25.83 -9.33 5.92
N LEU A 181 26.22 -8.84 7.11
CA LEU A 181 25.41 -8.97 8.31
C LEU A 181 24.04 -8.27 8.16
N SER A 182 24.01 -7.04 7.62
CA SER A 182 22.75 -6.35 7.34
C SER A 182 21.88 -7.13 6.34
N VAL A 183 22.47 -7.66 5.27
CA VAL A 183 21.74 -8.45 4.25
C VAL A 183 21.14 -9.71 4.87
N VAL A 184 21.89 -10.43 5.70
CA VAL A 184 21.40 -11.62 6.40
C VAL A 184 20.27 -11.27 7.37
N ILE A 185 20.41 -10.19 8.15
CA ILE A 185 19.36 -9.76 9.09
C ILE A 185 18.10 -9.34 8.33
N ILE A 186 18.23 -8.61 7.22
CA ILE A 186 17.09 -8.24 6.37
C ILE A 186 16.43 -9.50 5.82
N ALA A 187 17.19 -10.47 5.29
CA ALA A 187 16.63 -11.71 4.77
C ALA A 187 15.89 -12.53 5.84
N LEU A 188 16.46 -12.65 7.04
CA LEU A 188 15.82 -13.33 8.17
C LEU A 188 14.57 -12.60 8.64
N PHE A 189 14.63 -11.28 8.74
CA PHE A 189 13.49 -10.46 9.16
C PHE A 189 12.34 -10.53 8.15
N THR A 190 12.64 -10.40 6.85
CA THR A 190 11.65 -10.58 5.78
C THR A 190 11.06 -11.99 5.82
N SER A 191 11.89 -13.02 6.03
CA SER A 191 11.41 -14.41 6.13
C SER A 191 10.49 -14.60 7.34
N ILE A 192 10.83 -14.04 8.51
CA ILE A 192 9.98 -14.08 9.71
C ILE A 192 8.64 -13.38 9.46
N VAL A 193 8.65 -12.20 8.83
CA VAL A 193 7.43 -11.48 8.50
C VAL A 193 6.55 -12.30 7.56
N LEU A 194 7.12 -12.91 6.53
CA LEU A 194 6.39 -13.81 5.61
C LEU A 194 5.82 -15.04 6.34
N ILE A 195 6.56 -15.63 7.28
CA ILE A 195 6.07 -16.76 8.09
C ILE A 195 4.92 -16.32 8.99
N VAL A 196 5.01 -15.16 9.66
CA VAL A 196 3.93 -14.63 10.50
C VAL A 196 2.68 -14.39 9.67
N VAL A 197 2.83 -13.80 8.48
CA VAL A 197 1.72 -13.61 7.54
C VAL A 197 1.09 -14.93 7.14
N ALA A 198 1.90 -15.93 6.75
CA ALA A 198 1.39 -17.26 6.43
C ALA A 198 0.63 -17.90 7.60
N ILE A 199 1.13 -17.75 8.83
CA ILE A 199 0.45 -18.23 10.04
C ILE A 199 -0.87 -17.48 10.27
N VAL A 200 -0.90 -16.16 10.10
CA VAL A 200 -2.13 -15.36 10.25
C VAL A 200 -3.15 -15.77 9.19
N SER A 201 -2.75 -15.91 7.93
CA SER A 201 -3.63 -16.41 6.85
C SER A 201 -4.24 -17.77 7.23
N ILE A 202 -3.41 -18.72 7.65
CA ILE A 202 -3.87 -20.04 8.11
C ILE A 202 -4.81 -19.92 9.32
N ALA A 203 -4.50 -19.07 10.30
CA ALA A 203 -5.28 -18.91 11.52
C ALA A 203 -6.64 -18.22 11.29
N THR A 204 -6.74 -17.35 10.29
CA THR A 204 -8.00 -16.67 9.93
C THR A 204 -8.99 -17.53 9.16
N GLY A 205 -8.67 -18.80 8.86
CA GLY A 205 -9.57 -19.70 8.10
C GLY A 205 -9.66 -19.38 6.60
N LYS A 206 -9.12 -18.24 6.15
CA LYS A 206 -8.92 -17.90 4.74
C LYS A 206 -7.65 -18.59 4.24
N GLY A 207 -7.80 -19.81 3.76
CA GLY A 207 -6.71 -20.70 3.39
C GLY A 207 -5.73 -20.10 2.38
N GLY A 208 -4.44 -20.16 2.70
CA GLY A 208 -3.32 -20.12 1.74
C GLY A 208 -3.00 -18.78 1.05
N ILE A 209 -1.73 -18.59 0.71
CA ILE A 209 -1.27 -17.54 -0.24
C ILE A 209 -1.90 -17.74 -1.63
N PHE A 210 -2.33 -18.98 -1.92
CA PHE A 210 -3.25 -19.32 -2.98
C PHE A 210 -4.59 -19.53 -2.29
N GLY A 211 -5.46 -18.54 -2.41
CA GLY A 211 -6.83 -18.62 -1.94
C GLY A 211 -7.49 -19.92 -2.37
N SER A 212 -8.30 -20.51 -1.50
CA SER A 212 -9.14 -21.62 -1.93
C SER A 212 -10.26 -21.05 -2.79
N ASP A 213 -10.37 -21.51 -4.04
CA ASP A 213 -11.52 -21.24 -4.92
C ASP A 213 -12.85 -21.83 -4.37
N GLU A 214 -12.88 -22.31 -3.13
CA GLU A 214 -14.10 -22.86 -2.53
C GLU A 214 -15.06 -21.71 -2.18
N PRO A 215 -16.30 -21.77 -2.67
CA PRO A 215 -17.30 -20.76 -2.36
C PRO A 215 -17.62 -20.71 -0.86
N GLU A 216 -17.69 -19.51 -0.29
CA GLU A 216 -18.11 -19.25 1.08
C GLU A 216 -19.63 -19.01 1.13
N VAL A 217 -20.28 -19.58 2.15
CA VAL A 217 -21.73 -19.44 2.37
C VAL A 217 -21.99 -18.35 3.42
N PHE A 218 -22.76 -17.33 3.04
CA PHE A 218 -23.20 -16.25 3.89
C PHE A 218 -24.68 -16.44 4.22
N GLN A 219 -24.99 -16.65 5.49
CA GLN A 219 -26.36 -16.89 5.97
C GLN A 219 -26.95 -15.64 6.64
N SER A 220 -28.27 -15.51 6.56
CA SER A 220 -29.02 -14.52 7.35
C SER A 220 -28.85 -14.76 8.85
N PHE A 221 -29.11 -13.75 9.67
CA PHE A 221 -28.95 -13.85 11.14
C PHE A 221 -29.76 -15.00 11.77
N ASN A 222 -30.95 -15.27 11.23
CA ASN A 222 -31.84 -16.36 11.66
C ASN A 222 -31.65 -17.68 10.88
N SER A 223 -30.67 -17.72 9.97
CA SER A 223 -30.40 -18.87 9.08
C SER A 223 -31.61 -19.32 8.25
N GLU A 224 -32.50 -18.40 7.86
CA GLU A 224 -33.65 -18.68 6.98
C GLU A 224 -33.27 -18.68 5.49
N PHE A 225 -32.20 -17.99 5.12
CA PHE A 225 -31.71 -17.94 3.75
C PHE A 225 -30.21 -17.68 3.70
N GLN A 226 -29.63 -17.93 2.52
CA GLN A 226 -28.21 -17.81 2.29
C GLN A 226 -27.87 -17.38 0.86
N VAL A 227 -26.70 -16.76 0.72
CA VAL A 227 -26.03 -16.53 -0.56
C VAL A 227 -24.65 -17.18 -0.51
N THR A 228 -24.14 -17.57 -1.66
CA THR A 228 -22.82 -18.19 -1.80
C THR A 228 -21.96 -17.31 -2.69
N ALA A 229 -20.79 -16.93 -2.21
CA ALA A 229 -19.87 -16.08 -2.98
C ALA A 229 -18.43 -16.59 -2.86
N ASN A 230 -17.59 -16.22 -3.82
CA ASN A 230 -16.17 -16.60 -3.79
C ASN A 230 -15.41 -15.85 -2.65
N GLU A 231 -14.17 -16.23 -2.40
CA GLU A 231 -13.32 -15.67 -1.33
C GLU A 231 -13.02 -14.16 -1.43
N SER A 232 -13.31 -13.54 -2.58
CA SER A 232 -13.14 -12.11 -2.75
C SER A 232 -14.27 -11.30 -2.10
N TRP A 233 -15.32 -11.96 -1.60
CA TRP A 233 -16.39 -11.36 -0.83
C TRP A 233 -16.11 -11.48 0.66
N SER A 234 -16.61 -10.54 1.45
CA SER A 234 -16.50 -10.58 2.91
C SER A 234 -17.71 -9.93 3.54
N LYS A 235 -18.07 -10.40 4.75
CA LYS A 235 -19.17 -9.81 5.53
C LYS A 235 -18.86 -8.34 5.86
N MET A 236 -19.86 -7.48 5.74
CA MET A 236 -19.77 -6.04 5.99
C MET A 236 -20.94 -5.58 6.85
N ASP A 237 -20.87 -5.87 8.16
CA ASP A 237 -21.94 -5.55 9.11
C ASP A 237 -22.32 -4.05 9.11
N ASP A 238 -21.39 -3.16 8.76
CA ASP A 238 -21.60 -1.70 8.72
C ASP A 238 -22.20 -1.19 7.39
N LEU A 239 -22.56 -2.07 6.45
CA LEU A 239 -23.05 -1.67 5.12
C LEU A 239 -24.51 -1.18 5.17
N HIS A 240 -25.35 -1.82 5.98
CA HIS A 240 -26.74 -1.44 6.18
C HIS A 240 -27.26 -2.00 7.51
N ASP A 241 -27.95 -1.17 8.29
CA ASP A 241 -28.38 -1.53 9.66
C ASP A 241 -29.53 -2.56 9.70
N GLU A 242 -30.39 -2.56 8.66
CA GLU A 242 -31.60 -3.38 8.62
C GLU A 242 -31.51 -4.58 7.66
N ALA A 243 -30.40 -4.73 6.91
CA ALA A 243 -30.27 -5.83 5.96
C ALA A 243 -29.83 -7.12 6.67
N ASP A 244 -30.44 -8.24 6.30
CA ASP A 244 -30.18 -9.55 6.91
C ASP A 244 -28.86 -10.17 6.48
N ILE A 245 -28.44 -9.88 5.24
CA ILE A 245 -27.13 -10.27 4.69
C ILE A 245 -26.47 -9.01 4.15
N THR A 246 -25.23 -8.79 4.56
CA THR A 246 -24.39 -7.69 4.08
C THR A 246 -23.01 -8.22 3.71
N ILE A 247 -22.69 -8.22 2.41
CA ILE A 247 -21.40 -8.68 1.90
C ILE A 247 -20.85 -7.68 0.88
N GLY A 248 -19.53 -7.63 0.76
CA GLY A 248 -18.91 -6.81 -0.26
C GLY A 248 -17.39 -6.88 -0.25
N ASN A 249 -16.79 -6.04 -1.06
CA ASN A 249 -15.35 -5.83 -1.10
C ASN A 249 -15.04 -4.39 -1.54
N ILE A 250 -14.40 -3.65 -0.63
CA ILE A 250 -14.04 -2.24 -0.82
C ILE A 250 -12.98 -1.99 -1.90
N PHE A 251 -12.14 -2.98 -2.20
CA PHE A 251 -11.07 -2.86 -3.22
C PHE A 251 -11.64 -3.01 -4.63
N SER A 252 -12.50 -4.02 -4.81
CA SER A 252 -13.22 -4.22 -6.07
C SER A 252 -14.42 -3.30 -6.24
N GLU A 253 -14.85 -2.61 -5.17
CA GLU A 253 -16.03 -1.74 -5.08
C GLU A 253 -17.30 -2.45 -5.55
N LYS A 254 -17.55 -3.62 -4.96
CA LYS A 254 -18.73 -4.45 -5.23
C LYS A 254 -19.39 -4.83 -3.92
N TYR A 255 -20.72 -4.83 -3.90
CA TYR A 255 -21.50 -4.96 -2.67
C TYR A 255 -22.80 -5.69 -2.96
N LEU A 256 -23.32 -6.40 -1.97
CA LEU A 256 -24.61 -7.05 -2.01
C LEU A 256 -25.26 -7.01 -0.62
N ILE A 257 -26.53 -6.64 -0.60
CA ILE A 257 -27.39 -6.76 0.57
C ILE A 257 -28.66 -7.54 0.24
N VAL A 258 -29.23 -8.17 1.25
CA VAL A 258 -30.51 -8.87 1.15
C VAL A 258 -31.43 -8.42 2.28
N PHE A 259 -32.64 -8.01 1.92
CA PHE A 259 -33.75 -7.80 2.85
C PHE A 259 -34.76 -8.93 2.74
N ASN A 260 -35.34 -9.30 3.88
CA ASN A 260 -36.40 -10.29 3.98
C ASN A 260 -37.67 -9.66 4.58
N GLU A 261 -38.78 -9.82 3.87
CA GLU A 261 -40.07 -9.22 4.24
C GLU A 261 -41.16 -10.30 4.31
N SER A 262 -41.90 -10.33 5.42
CA SER A 262 -42.98 -11.32 5.57
C SER A 262 -44.19 -10.94 4.72
N LYS A 263 -44.77 -11.90 3.98
CA LYS A 263 -46.02 -11.67 3.25
C LYS A 263 -47.20 -11.33 4.16
N LEU A 264 -47.10 -11.66 5.44
CA LEU A 264 -48.12 -11.32 6.45
C LEU A 264 -48.23 -9.82 6.70
N ASP A 265 -47.18 -9.05 6.37
CA ASP A 265 -47.16 -7.59 6.51
C ASP A 265 -47.86 -6.88 5.33
N PHE A 266 -48.25 -7.63 4.30
CA PHE A 266 -48.91 -7.13 3.09
C PHE A 266 -50.36 -7.60 2.98
N ASP A 267 -51.09 -7.02 2.02
CA ASP A 267 -52.44 -7.49 1.69
C ASP A 267 -52.40 -8.96 1.20
N PRO A 268 -53.38 -9.83 1.55
CA PRO A 268 -53.38 -11.23 1.11
C PRO A 268 -53.38 -11.43 -0.42
N TYR A 269 -53.77 -10.42 -1.20
CA TYR A 269 -53.72 -10.45 -2.66
C TYR A 269 -52.47 -9.79 -3.24
N PHE A 270 -51.57 -9.29 -2.38
CA PHE A 270 -50.33 -8.64 -2.80
C PHE A 270 -49.40 -9.64 -3.47
N THR A 271 -49.02 -9.34 -4.70
CA THR A 271 -48.23 -10.24 -5.56
C THR A 271 -46.76 -9.84 -5.59
N LEU A 272 -45.91 -10.71 -6.13
CA LEU A 272 -44.52 -10.38 -6.42
C LEU A 272 -44.38 -9.20 -7.40
N GLU A 273 -45.34 -9.04 -8.34
CA GLU A 273 -45.35 -7.90 -9.25
C GLU A 273 -45.63 -6.60 -8.49
N ASP A 274 -46.61 -6.60 -7.57
CA ASP A 274 -46.90 -5.46 -6.71
C ASP A 274 -45.70 -5.11 -5.81
N TYR A 275 -45.02 -6.12 -5.26
CA TYR A 275 -43.81 -5.94 -4.48
C TYR A 275 -42.68 -5.32 -5.30
N THR A 276 -42.48 -5.82 -6.53
CA THR A 276 -41.47 -5.29 -7.45
C THR A 276 -41.77 -3.85 -7.83
N GLN A 277 -43.04 -3.52 -8.05
CA GLN A 277 -43.45 -2.15 -8.32
C GLN A 277 -43.24 -1.23 -7.11
N LEU A 278 -43.56 -1.69 -5.90
CA LEU A 278 -43.29 -0.93 -4.67
C LEU A 278 -41.79 -0.61 -4.51
N VAL A 279 -40.93 -1.59 -4.80
CA VAL A 279 -39.48 -1.41 -4.79
C VAL A 279 -39.03 -0.42 -5.87
N ASP A 280 -39.51 -0.56 -7.11
CA ASP A 280 -39.19 0.36 -8.22
C ASP A 280 -39.62 1.79 -7.90
N ASP A 281 -40.86 1.98 -7.40
CA ASP A 281 -41.39 3.27 -6.99
C ASP A 281 -40.58 3.90 -5.85
N SER A 282 -40.07 3.08 -4.92
CA SER A 282 -39.21 3.56 -3.83
C SER A 282 -37.89 4.11 -4.34
N PHE A 283 -37.26 3.44 -5.31
CA PHE A 283 -36.03 3.93 -5.94
C PHE A 283 -36.28 5.16 -6.83
N ARG A 284 -37.30 5.14 -7.67
CA ARG A 284 -37.65 6.31 -8.51
C ARG A 284 -38.07 7.53 -7.69
N GLY A 285 -38.76 7.29 -6.57
CA GLY A 285 -39.23 8.33 -5.66
C GLY A 285 -38.11 8.95 -4.83
N ALA A 286 -37.13 8.14 -4.41
CA ALA A 286 -35.94 8.62 -3.71
C ALA A 286 -34.95 9.33 -4.64
N TYR A 287 -34.89 8.93 -5.92
CA TYR A 287 -33.87 9.37 -6.87
C TYR A 287 -34.51 9.85 -8.20
N ALA A 288 -34.87 11.14 -8.24
CA ALA A 288 -35.63 11.74 -9.35
C ALA A 288 -34.94 11.67 -10.73
N ASP A 289 -33.61 11.46 -10.77
CA ASP A 289 -32.81 11.39 -12.00
C ASP A 289 -32.40 9.94 -12.38
N ALA A 290 -32.89 8.92 -11.65
CA ALA A 290 -32.49 7.54 -11.87
C ALA A 290 -32.98 7.00 -13.22
N GLN A 291 -32.05 6.50 -14.05
CA GLN A 291 -32.39 5.77 -15.27
C GLN A 291 -32.62 4.30 -14.93
N VAL A 292 -33.89 3.93 -14.81
CA VAL A 292 -34.28 2.55 -14.50
C VAL A 292 -34.66 1.81 -15.78
N THR A 293 -34.15 0.59 -15.92
CA THR A 293 -34.48 -0.35 -17.00
C THR A 293 -35.81 -1.06 -16.75
N ASP A 294 -36.44 -1.58 -17.80
CA ASP A 294 -37.63 -2.43 -17.64
C ASP A 294 -37.28 -3.71 -16.85
N TYR A 295 -38.19 -4.13 -15.97
CA TYR A 295 -38.00 -5.35 -15.19
C TYR A 295 -38.01 -6.60 -16.08
N LYS A 296 -37.14 -7.56 -15.76
CA LYS A 296 -37.00 -8.85 -16.45
C LYS A 296 -37.38 -9.97 -15.50
N ALA A 297 -38.22 -10.89 -15.96
CA ALA A 297 -38.51 -12.10 -15.21
C ALA A 297 -37.26 -12.98 -15.13
N VAL A 298 -36.93 -13.43 -13.92
CA VAL A 298 -35.78 -14.28 -13.61
C VAL A 298 -36.19 -15.43 -12.70
N THR A 299 -35.32 -16.42 -12.55
CA THR A 299 -35.49 -17.51 -11.59
C THR A 299 -34.23 -17.62 -10.75
N ILE A 300 -34.36 -17.44 -9.44
CA ILE A 300 -33.26 -17.41 -8.48
C ILE A 300 -33.45 -18.57 -7.51
N GLY A 301 -32.49 -19.50 -7.43
CA GLY A 301 -32.62 -20.67 -6.54
C GLY A 301 -33.85 -21.56 -6.81
N GLY A 302 -34.45 -21.48 -8.01
CA GLY A 302 -35.71 -22.16 -8.34
C GLY A 302 -36.99 -21.38 -8.00
N SER A 303 -36.86 -20.20 -7.40
CA SER A 303 -37.96 -19.29 -7.09
C SER A 303 -38.17 -18.22 -8.17
N PRO A 304 -39.42 -17.81 -8.44
CA PRO A 304 -39.71 -16.74 -9.37
C PRO A 304 -39.22 -15.39 -8.82
N GLY A 305 -38.74 -14.54 -9.72
CA GLY A 305 -38.27 -13.21 -9.38
C GLY A 305 -38.38 -12.23 -10.54
N TYR A 306 -38.22 -10.94 -10.23
CA TYR A 306 -38.03 -9.87 -11.20
C TYR A 306 -36.72 -9.15 -10.90
N GLN A 307 -35.99 -8.82 -11.96
CA GLN A 307 -34.73 -8.09 -11.87
C GLN A 307 -34.80 -6.80 -12.68
N LEU A 308 -34.30 -5.72 -12.10
CA LEU A 308 -34.14 -4.42 -12.76
C LEU A 308 -32.76 -3.84 -12.45
N GLU A 309 -32.22 -3.10 -13.40
CA GLU A 309 -31.03 -2.28 -13.21
C GLU A 309 -31.41 -0.80 -13.19
N PHE A 310 -30.79 -0.03 -12.31
CA PHE A 310 -30.87 1.43 -12.37
C PHE A 310 -29.54 2.09 -12.01
N GLU A 311 -29.34 3.28 -12.55
CA GLU A 311 -28.19 4.13 -12.26
C GLU A 311 -28.60 5.29 -11.35
N ASP A 312 -27.77 5.60 -10.36
CA ASP A 312 -27.96 6.69 -9.42
C ASP A 312 -26.63 7.36 -9.06
N VAL A 313 -26.69 8.56 -8.48
CA VAL A 313 -25.55 9.33 -7.99
C VAL A 313 -25.66 9.49 -6.48
N ALA A 314 -25.03 8.57 -5.74
CA ALA A 314 -24.94 8.66 -4.29
C ALA A 314 -23.64 9.40 -3.87
N ASP A 315 -23.77 10.45 -3.07
CA ASP A 315 -22.63 11.26 -2.58
C ASP A 315 -21.66 11.75 -3.68
N GLY A 316 -22.21 12.07 -4.86
CA GLY A 316 -21.42 12.51 -6.03
C GLY A 316 -20.68 11.39 -6.76
N THR A 317 -21.00 10.13 -6.44
CA THR A 317 -20.44 8.93 -7.07
C THR A 317 -21.52 8.23 -7.89
N GLU A 318 -21.25 7.97 -9.17
CA GLU A 318 -22.14 7.20 -10.04
C GLU A 318 -22.10 5.71 -9.68
N ILE A 319 -23.26 5.16 -9.34
CA ILE A 319 -23.45 3.76 -8.93
C ILE A 319 -24.50 3.12 -9.82
N THR A 320 -24.26 1.87 -10.21
CA THR A 320 -25.27 1.03 -10.87
C THR A 320 -25.71 -0.06 -9.90
N TYR A 321 -27.02 -0.13 -9.67
CA TYR A 321 -27.67 -1.14 -8.85
C TYR A 321 -28.35 -2.19 -9.72
N ILE A 322 -28.25 -3.45 -9.30
CA ILE A 322 -29.00 -4.59 -9.82
C ILE A 322 -29.89 -5.04 -8.67
N VAL A 323 -31.19 -4.79 -8.79
CA VAL A 323 -32.18 -5.14 -7.78
C VAL A 323 -32.97 -6.35 -8.26
N THR A 324 -33.05 -7.37 -7.41
CA THR A 324 -33.77 -8.61 -7.70
C THR A 324 -34.76 -8.90 -6.59
N SER A 325 -36.05 -8.83 -6.93
CA SER A 325 -37.14 -9.23 -6.06
C SER A 325 -37.43 -10.72 -6.25
N VAL A 326 -37.49 -11.51 -5.18
CA VAL A 326 -37.70 -12.96 -5.22
C VAL A 326 -38.83 -13.34 -4.27
N GLU A 327 -39.70 -14.25 -4.71
CA GLU A 327 -40.78 -14.79 -3.88
C GLU A 327 -40.44 -16.22 -3.42
N THR A 328 -40.45 -16.47 -2.11
CA THR A 328 -40.30 -17.82 -1.55
C THR A 328 -41.34 -18.05 -0.47
N GLY A 329 -42.04 -19.19 -0.48
CA GLY A 329 -42.95 -19.56 0.62
C GLY A 329 -43.88 -18.41 1.04
N ASP A 330 -43.69 -17.92 2.27
CA ASP A 330 -44.41 -16.84 2.94
C ASP A 330 -43.64 -15.50 3.02
N HIS A 331 -42.58 -15.32 2.22
CA HIS A 331 -41.74 -14.13 2.23
C HIS A 331 -41.49 -13.55 0.82
N PHE A 332 -41.26 -12.24 0.77
CA PHE A 332 -40.63 -11.53 -0.34
C PHE A 332 -39.20 -11.16 0.05
N HIS A 333 -38.27 -11.32 -0.87
CA HIS A 333 -36.86 -10.99 -0.68
C HIS A 333 -36.44 -9.92 -1.66
N GLN A 334 -35.64 -8.96 -1.20
CA GLN A 334 -35.02 -7.95 -2.03
C GLN A 334 -33.51 -8.10 -1.98
N ILE A 335 -32.91 -8.54 -3.08
CA ILE A 335 -31.47 -8.69 -3.24
C ILE A 335 -30.97 -7.50 -4.05
N ILE A 336 -30.12 -6.67 -3.45
CA ILE A 336 -29.56 -5.48 -4.10
C ILE A 336 -28.05 -5.70 -4.22
N ALA A 337 -27.56 -5.77 -5.45
CA ALA A 337 -26.15 -5.87 -5.76
C ALA A 337 -25.70 -4.61 -6.50
N TRP A 338 -24.54 -4.03 -6.18
CA TRP A 338 -24.09 -2.80 -6.84
C TRP A 338 -22.58 -2.67 -6.94
N SER A 339 -22.17 -1.81 -7.86
CA SER A 339 -20.78 -1.39 -8.10
C SER A 339 -20.78 0.04 -8.67
N LEU A 340 -19.62 0.69 -8.71
CA LEU A 340 -19.47 1.93 -9.46
C LEU A 340 -19.90 1.75 -10.92
N SER A 341 -20.59 2.73 -11.50
CA SER A 341 -21.04 2.68 -12.90
C SER A 341 -19.86 2.51 -13.85
N SER A 342 -18.71 3.13 -13.56
CA SER A 342 -17.47 2.96 -14.35
C SER A 342 -16.88 1.54 -14.34
N LYS A 343 -17.30 0.70 -13.38
CA LYS A 343 -16.81 -0.67 -13.18
C LYS A 343 -17.89 -1.73 -13.43
N ILE A 344 -19.15 -1.34 -13.63
CA ILE A 344 -20.27 -2.29 -13.67
C ILE A 344 -20.08 -3.33 -14.79
N ASP A 345 -19.58 -2.95 -15.96
CA ASP A 345 -19.34 -3.89 -17.06
C ASP A 345 -18.30 -4.97 -16.71
N LEU A 346 -17.35 -4.68 -15.84
CA LEU A 346 -16.35 -5.64 -15.34
C LEU A 346 -16.94 -6.56 -14.26
N ARG A 347 -17.93 -6.09 -13.50
CA ARG A 347 -18.45 -6.76 -12.30
C ARG A 347 -19.81 -7.42 -12.50
N ARG A 348 -20.56 -7.06 -13.54
CA ARG A 348 -21.96 -7.48 -13.75
C ARG A 348 -22.12 -9.00 -13.70
N GLU A 349 -21.26 -9.74 -14.40
CA GLU A 349 -21.35 -11.20 -14.42
C GLU A 349 -21.17 -11.79 -13.02
N GLU A 350 -20.18 -11.31 -12.27
CA GLU A 350 -19.93 -11.75 -10.89
C GLU A 350 -21.06 -11.37 -9.93
N LEU A 351 -21.60 -10.15 -10.03
CA LEU A 351 -22.74 -9.72 -9.22
C LEU A 351 -23.95 -10.63 -9.47
N LEU A 352 -24.27 -10.89 -10.75
CA LEU A 352 -25.38 -11.75 -11.13
C LEU A 352 -25.18 -13.21 -10.70
N GLU A 353 -23.94 -13.71 -10.77
CA GLU A 353 -23.59 -15.04 -10.27
C GLU A 353 -23.91 -15.16 -8.79
N VAL A 354 -23.44 -14.22 -7.95
CA VAL A 354 -23.71 -14.24 -6.51
C VAL A 354 -25.20 -14.09 -6.22
N VAL A 355 -25.91 -13.17 -6.90
CA VAL A 355 -27.38 -13.03 -6.78
C VAL A 355 -28.08 -14.35 -7.10
N SER A 356 -27.64 -15.08 -8.13
CA SER A 356 -28.25 -16.35 -8.54
C SER A 356 -28.09 -17.49 -7.52
N THR A 357 -27.12 -17.38 -6.60
CA THR A 357 -26.89 -18.38 -5.54
C THR A 357 -27.82 -18.23 -4.34
N PHE A 358 -28.62 -17.16 -4.30
CA PHE A 358 -29.59 -16.96 -3.23
C PHE A 358 -30.55 -18.16 -3.16
N GLN A 359 -30.73 -18.67 -1.96
CA GLN A 359 -31.64 -19.77 -1.68
C GLN A 359 -32.14 -19.71 -0.23
N PRO A 360 -33.41 -20.07 0.03
CA PRO A 360 -33.87 -20.33 1.39
C PRO A 360 -33.15 -21.54 1.98
N VAL A 361 -32.84 -21.49 3.28
CA VAL A 361 -32.29 -22.61 4.05
C VAL A 361 -33.48 -23.46 4.51
N GLN A 362 -33.49 -24.74 4.12
CA GLN A 362 -34.56 -25.70 4.44
C GLN A 362 -34.46 -26.30 5.83
#